data_AF-G9BDJ0-F1
#
_entry.id   AF-G9BDJ0-F1
#
_cell.length_a   1.000
_cell.length_b   1.000
_cell.length_c   1.000
_cell.angle_alpha   90.00
_cell.angle_beta   90.00
_cell.angle_gamma   90.00
#
_symmetry.space_group_name_H-M   'P 1'
#
loop_
_entity.id
_entity.type
_entity.pdbx_description
1 polymer ?
#
loop_
_entity_poly.entity_id
_entity_poly.type
_entity_poly.pdbx_seq_one_letter_code
_entity_poly.pdbx_strand_id
1 'polypeptide(L)'
;MNFKDKNCFPNELIALAKISKNDVLDKFGTDVFKKVVYDVLTGKNVREFTEILTRTRLLESNLSFFDFFVDKMKEGITPKQLYLYAKNALSNKSYVKSNQPVLEWMVMMTNKQTQNVLRDEHGDGFDRLALRTQEEILKIKNGYEDKIGEISIGGQKVSLEDFCYIILSLGSQTLTIRGSEKSLHGKYFEKLILGSLFTIMGFEYKEKIEEGLNAKCFTLSTRADDRESDATLVFNGKAIRVDIGFIGRGNTEISLDKVSRFRRMDDIGGVMHNISTMVIVDVIGDRSRIVNMAEEIDGKVVAMSDPYWVAKVSSYISSKLNVDDLLEDKPQLKDIQSFISDALENVDLEKYIKL
;
A
#
# COMPACT_ATOMS: atom_id res chain seq x y z
N MET A 1 -31.91 -11.28 8.26
CA MET A 1 -30.67 -10.91 8.98
C MET A 1 -30.68 -9.40 9.22
N ASN A 2 -30.28 -8.92 10.40
CA ASN A 2 -30.28 -7.49 10.74
C ASN A 2 -28.87 -6.87 10.59
N PHE A 3 -28.58 -6.25 9.45
CA PHE A 3 -27.28 -5.61 9.20
C PHE A 3 -27.11 -4.24 9.86
N LYS A 4 -28.12 -3.75 10.60
CA LYS A 4 -28.00 -2.58 11.46
C LYS A 4 -27.36 -2.90 12.81
N ASP A 5 -27.22 -4.19 13.14
CA ASP A 5 -26.45 -4.63 14.29
C ASP A 5 -24.94 -4.58 13.95
N LYS A 6 -24.14 -4.02 14.86
CA LYS A 6 -22.67 -3.97 14.73
C LYS A 6 -22.04 -5.36 14.89
N ASN A 7 -22.72 -6.29 15.54
CA ASN A 7 -22.24 -7.64 15.81
C ASN A 7 -22.78 -8.66 14.80
N CYS A 8 -23.36 -8.23 13.67
CA CYS A 8 -23.93 -9.16 12.70
C CYS A 8 -22.88 -9.95 11.91
N PHE A 9 -21.62 -9.52 11.95
CA PHE A 9 -20.46 -10.23 11.41
C PHE A 9 -19.42 -10.44 12.52
N PRO A 10 -18.53 -11.44 12.40
CA PRO A 10 -17.40 -11.59 13.31
C PRO A 10 -16.58 -10.30 13.39
N ASN A 11 -16.17 -9.92 14.60
CA ASN A 11 -15.41 -8.70 14.82
C ASN A 11 -14.08 -8.72 14.06
N GLU A 12 -13.45 -9.89 14.01
CA GLU A 12 -12.22 -10.16 13.26
C GLU A 12 -12.42 -9.86 11.77
N LEU A 13 -13.57 -10.24 11.20
CA LEU A 13 -13.88 -10.01 9.78
C LEU A 13 -14.00 -8.51 9.46
N ILE A 14 -14.68 -7.75 10.34
CA ILE A 14 -14.84 -6.30 10.19
C ILE A 14 -13.50 -5.58 10.39
N ALA A 15 -12.73 -5.97 11.41
CA ALA A 15 -11.41 -5.39 11.70
C ALA A 15 -10.44 -5.62 10.54
N LEU A 16 -10.40 -6.84 9.99
CA LEU A 16 -9.53 -7.19 8.87
C LEU A 16 -9.96 -6.54 7.54
N ALA A 17 -11.19 -6.00 7.44
CA ALA A 17 -11.60 -5.20 6.29
C ALA A 17 -10.92 -3.81 6.26
N LYS A 18 -10.54 -3.28 7.44
CA LYS A 18 -9.95 -1.94 7.58
C LYS A 18 -8.84 -1.97 8.62
N ILE A 19 -7.64 -2.35 8.21
CA ILE A 19 -6.43 -2.16 9.01
C ILE A 19 -5.93 -0.73 8.88
N SER A 20 -5.65 -0.10 10.01
CA SER A 20 -4.95 1.17 10.12
C SER A 20 -3.44 0.96 10.25
N LYS A 21 -2.66 2.04 10.11
CA LYS A 21 -1.21 2.02 10.35
C LYS A 21 -0.90 1.56 11.79
N ASN A 22 -1.69 2.03 12.75
CA ASN A 22 -1.49 1.73 14.17
C ASN A 22 -1.69 0.23 14.46
N ASP A 23 -2.68 -0.41 13.81
CA ASP A 23 -2.91 -1.84 13.99
C ASP A 23 -1.72 -2.68 13.52
N VAL A 24 -0.99 -2.23 12.49
CA VAL A 24 0.22 -2.91 12.02
C VAL A 24 1.37 -2.71 13.01
N LEU A 25 1.50 -1.53 13.61
CA LEU A 25 2.50 -1.28 14.65
C LEU A 25 2.29 -2.14 15.87
N ASP A 26 1.06 -2.14 16.38
CA ASP A 26 0.71 -2.87 17.58
C ASP A 26 0.90 -4.38 17.37
N LYS A 27 0.69 -4.88 16.14
CA LYS A 27 0.86 -6.30 15.80
C LYS A 27 2.32 -6.73 15.60
N PHE A 28 3.19 -5.89 15.05
CA PHE A 28 4.55 -6.29 14.67
C PHE A 28 5.68 -5.69 15.53
N GLY A 29 5.43 -4.60 16.24
CA GLY A 29 6.44 -3.90 17.03
C GLY A 29 7.49 -3.16 16.20
N THR A 30 8.23 -2.27 16.84
CA THR A 30 9.23 -1.39 16.20
C THR A 30 10.44 -2.15 15.62
N ASP A 31 10.85 -3.25 16.25
CA ASP A 31 12.01 -4.05 15.82
C ASP A 31 11.83 -4.66 14.41
N VAL A 32 10.61 -5.10 14.10
CA VAL A 32 10.28 -5.64 12.78
C VAL A 32 10.42 -4.54 11.73
N PHE A 33 9.96 -3.34 12.01
CA PHE A 33 10.11 -2.20 11.11
C PHE A 33 11.56 -1.78 10.92
N LYS A 34 12.37 -1.80 11.98
CA LYS A 34 13.80 -1.52 11.88
C LYS A 34 14.51 -2.49 10.95
N LYS A 35 14.20 -3.79 11.06
CA LYS A 35 14.70 -4.80 10.13
C LYS A 35 14.26 -4.54 8.69
N VAL A 36 13.01 -4.14 8.48
CA VAL A 36 12.52 -3.80 7.12
C VAL A 36 13.25 -2.60 6.54
N VAL A 37 13.44 -1.53 7.33
CA VAL A 37 14.21 -0.37 6.90
C VAL A 37 15.63 -0.76 6.55
N TYR A 38 16.31 -1.51 7.42
CA TYR A 38 17.65 -2.04 7.16
C TYR A 38 17.69 -2.86 5.86
N ASP A 39 16.76 -3.80 5.68
CA ASP A 39 16.68 -4.63 4.49
C ASP A 39 16.52 -3.78 3.21
N VAL A 40 15.68 -2.74 3.23
CA VAL A 40 15.53 -1.82 2.09
C VAL A 40 16.78 -0.98 1.85
N LEU A 41 17.35 -0.38 2.90
CA LEU A 41 18.56 0.45 2.80
C LEU A 41 19.79 -0.36 2.35
N THR A 42 19.75 -1.69 2.47
CA THR A 42 20.81 -2.60 2.01
C THR A 42 20.48 -3.34 0.71
N GLY A 43 19.38 -2.95 0.07
CA GLY A 43 18.96 -3.36 -1.27
C GLY A 43 18.23 -4.70 -1.37
N LYS A 44 17.69 -5.18 -0.26
CA LYS A 44 16.77 -6.32 -0.25
C LYS A 44 15.36 -5.91 -0.64
N ASN A 45 14.58 -6.91 -1.06
CA ASN A 45 13.24 -6.71 -1.57
C ASN A 45 12.23 -6.57 -0.43
N VAL A 46 11.71 -5.35 -0.21
CA VAL A 46 10.65 -5.08 0.78
C VAL A 46 9.40 -5.96 0.57
N ARG A 47 9.15 -6.39 -0.68
CA ARG A 47 7.92 -7.13 -1.00
C ARG A 47 7.88 -8.49 -0.34
N GLU A 48 9.03 -9.07 0.00
CA GLU A 48 9.10 -10.32 0.75
C GLU A 48 8.44 -10.17 2.12
N PHE A 49 8.72 -9.05 2.80
CA PHE A 49 8.10 -8.72 4.08
C PHE A 49 6.61 -8.38 3.91
N THR A 50 6.25 -7.51 2.98
CA THR A 50 4.84 -7.09 2.83
C THR A 50 3.92 -8.20 2.34
N GLU A 51 4.43 -9.14 1.53
CA GLU A 51 3.63 -10.24 1.02
C GLU A 51 3.30 -11.26 2.11
N ILE A 52 4.20 -11.53 3.07
CA ILE A 52 3.83 -12.41 4.20
C ILE A 52 2.75 -11.77 5.06
N LEU A 53 2.81 -10.45 5.30
CA LEU A 53 1.75 -9.74 6.03
C LEU A 53 0.40 -9.83 5.29
N THR A 54 0.43 -9.58 3.99
CA THR A 54 -0.75 -9.67 3.13
C THR A 54 -1.34 -11.08 3.14
N ARG A 55 -0.50 -12.12 3.04
CA ARG A 55 -0.95 -13.52 3.05
C ARG A 55 -1.55 -13.93 4.38
N THR A 56 -0.93 -13.55 5.49
CA THR A 56 -1.45 -13.81 6.84
C THR A 56 -2.83 -13.16 7.01
N ARG A 57 -2.97 -11.89 6.65
CA ARG A 57 -4.26 -11.17 6.70
C ARG A 57 -5.31 -11.82 5.80
N LEU A 58 -4.94 -12.22 4.58
CA LEU A 58 -5.83 -12.93 3.68
C LEU A 58 -6.30 -14.25 4.29
N LEU A 59 -5.40 -15.02 4.90
CA LEU A 59 -5.75 -16.29 5.53
C LEU A 59 -6.72 -16.08 6.71
N GLU A 60 -6.38 -15.18 7.64
CA GLU A 60 -7.22 -14.83 8.79
C GLU A 60 -8.61 -14.37 8.33
N SER A 61 -8.66 -13.47 7.34
CA SER A 61 -9.92 -12.89 6.87
C SER A 61 -10.76 -13.87 6.06
N ASN A 62 -10.14 -14.65 5.17
CA ASN A 62 -10.84 -15.66 4.38
C ASN A 62 -11.42 -16.75 5.29
N LEU A 63 -10.67 -17.22 6.29
CA LEU A 63 -11.16 -18.22 7.24
C LEU A 63 -12.31 -17.66 8.09
N SER A 64 -12.20 -16.43 8.59
CA SER A 64 -13.28 -15.78 9.34
C SER A 64 -14.55 -15.59 8.50
N PHE A 65 -14.42 -15.23 7.22
CA PHE A 65 -15.57 -15.09 6.34
C PHE A 65 -16.20 -16.45 5.98
N PHE A 66 -15.36 -17.46 5.77
CA PHE A 66 -15.81 -18.82 5.51
C PHE A 66 -16.53 -19.41 6.72
N ASP A 67 -16.00 -19.21 7.93
CA ASP A 67 -16.64 -19.60 9.20
C ASP A 67 -18.01 -18.94 9.37
N PHE A 68 -18.13 -17.65 9.04
CA PHE A 68 -19.42 -16.96 8.98
C PHE A 68 -20.42 -17.65 8.04
N PHE A 69 -20.01 -18.07 6.83
CA PHE A 69 -20.89 -18.85 5.95
C PHE A 69 -21.31 -20.17 6.59
N VAL A 70 -20.39 -20.87 7.25
CA VAL A 70 -20.68 -22.14 7.93
C VAL A 70 -21.74 -21.96 9.02
N ASP A 71 -21.59 -20.95 9.87
CA ASP A 71 -22.54 -20.69 10.94
C ASP A 71 -23.92 -20.32 10.40
N LYS A 72 -23.99 -19.53 9.32
CA LYS A 72 -25.27 -19.23 8.68
C LYS A 72 -25.91 -20.43 7.99
N MET A 73 -25.11 -21.34 7.43
CA MET A 73 -25.63 -22.59 6.91
C MET A 73 -26.19 -23.49 8.03
N LYS A 74 -25.57 -23.53 9.21
CA LYS A 74 -26.12 -24.23 10.39
C LYS A 74 -27.46 -23.64 10.86
N GLU A 75 -27.65 -22.33 10.67
CA GLU A 75 -28.92 -21.63 10.89
C GLU A 75 -29.96 -21.85 9.77
N GLY A 76 -29.62 -22.62 8.72
CA GLY A 76 -30.49 -22.90 7.58
C GLY A 76 -30.50 -21.81 6.51
N ILE A 77 -29.55 -20.87 6.55
CA ILE A 77 -29.41 -19.79 5.57
C ILE A 77 -28.32 -20.15 4.55
N THR A 78 -28.69 -20.25 3.28
CA THR A 78 -27.72 -20.60 2.22
C THR A 78 -26.86 -19.41 1.79
N PRO A 79 -25.65 -19.64 1.25
CA PRO A 79 -24.83 -18.60 0.62
C PRO A 79 -25.57 -17.75 -0.42
N LYS A 80 -26.43 -18.36 -1.25
CA LYS A 80 -27.29 -17.60 -2.17
C LYS A 80 -28.28 -16.67 -1.44
N GLN A 81 -28.91 -17.13 -0.36
CA GLN A 81 -29.81 -16.29 0.43
C GLN A 81 -29.07 -15.12 1.08
N LEU A 82 -27.86 -15.38 1.59
CA LEU A 82 -26.97 -14.37 2.13
C LEU A 82 -26.61 -13.29 1.09
N TYR A 83 -26.30 -13.70 -0.15
CA TYR A 83 -26.10 -12.78 -1.27
C TYR A 83 -27.32 -11.87 -1.49
N LEU A 84 -28.53 -12.43 -1.52
CA LEU A 84 -29.76 -11.65 -1.71
C LEU A 84 -30.05 -10.72 -0.54
N TYR A 85 -29.78 -11.15 0.69
CA TYR A 85 -29.89 -10.30 1.87
C TYR A 85 -28.92 -9.11 1.81
N ALA A 86 -27.66 -9.35 1.43
CA ALA A 86 -26.66 -8.31 1.29
C ALA A 86 -27.01 -7.32 0.18
N LYS A 87 -27.47 -7.82 -0.97
CA LYS A 87 -27.97 -7.00 -2.08
C LYS A 87 -29.08 -6.06 -1.63
N ASN A 88 -30.11 -6.59 -0.98
CA ASN A 88 -31.23 -5.81 -0.47
C ASN A 88 -30.79 -4.78 0.59
N ALA A 89 -29.84 -5.13 1.45
CA ALA A 89 -29.29 -4.20 2.43
C ALA A 89 -28.55 -3.03 1.76
N LEU A 90 -27.73 -3.31 0.75
CA LEU A 90 -26.97 -2.31 0.00
C LEU A 90 -27.89 -1.36 -0.77
N SER A 91 -28.87 -1.89 -1.53
CA SER A 91 -29.85 -1.09 -2.27
C SER A 91 -30.68 -0.18 -1.37
N ASN A 92 -31.13 -0.71 -0.22
CA ASN A 92 -31.97 0.05 0.71
C ASN A 92 -31.18 0.86 1.75
N LYS A 93 -29.84 0.86 1.68
CA LYS A 93 -28.94 1.45 2.68
C LYS A 93 -29.28 1.02 4.13
N SER A 94 -29.72 -0.22 4.30
CA SER A 94 -30.19 -0.77 5.57
C SER A 94 -29.09 -1.53 6.32
N TYR A 95 -27.98 -0.84 6.60
CA TYR A 95 -26.81 -1.39 7.30
C TYR A 95 -26.04 -0.29 8.03
N VAL A 96 -25.19 -0.67 9.00
CA VAL A 96 -24.21 0.25 9.59
C VAL A 96 -22.93 0.30 8.74
N LYS A 97 -22.32 1.47 8.60
CA LYS A 97 -21.18 1.71 7.68
C LYS A 97 -19.96 0.81 7.91
N SER A 98 -19.76 0.29 9.13
CA SER A 98 -18.70 -0.68 9.44
C SER A 98 -18.88 -1.99 8.66
N ASN A 99 -20.13 -2.38 8.39
CA ASN A 99 -20.51 -3.64 7.75
C ASN A 99 -20.46 -3.58 6.23
N GLN A 100 -20.37 -2.37 5.66
CA GLN A 100 -20.40 -2.15 4.21
C GLN A 100 -19.39 -3.01 3.43
N PRO A 101 -18.10 -3.11 3.82
CA PRO A 101 -17.14 -3.90 3.05
C PRO A 101 -17.54 -5.37 2.95
N VAL A 102 -18.02 -5.95 4.05
CA VAL A 102 -18.45 -7.36 4.08
C VAL A 102 -19.69 -7.56 3.22
N LEU A 103 -20.65 -6.63 3.25
CA LEU A 103 -21.83 -6.66 2.38
C LEU A 103 -21.44 -6.57 0.91
N GLU A 104 -20.51 -5.68 0.55
CA GLU A 104 -19.96 -5.56 -0.80
C GLU A 104 -19.31 -6.88 -1.23
N TRP A 105 -18.55 -7.54 -0.36
CA TRP A 105 -17.95 -8.86 -0.66
C TRP A 105 -19.01 -9.93 -0.89
N MET A 106 -20.06 -9.98 -0.06
CA MET A 106 -21.16 -10.94 -0.22
C MET A 106 -21.90 -10.79 -1.56
N VAL A 107 -21.92 -9.57 -2.14
CA VAL A 107 -22.46 -9.33 -3.48
C VAL A 107 -21.39 -9.35 -4.58
N MET A 108 -20.22 -9.91 -4.28
CA MET A 108 -19.11 -10.15 -5.21
C MET A 108 -18.49 -8.86 -5.75
N MET A 109 -18.44 -7.84 -4.89
CA MET A 109 -17.93 -6.52 -5.22
C MET A 109 -16.89 -6.04 -4.22
N THR A 110 -16.06 -5.12 -4.69
CA THR A 110 -15.20 -4.27 -3.88
C THR A 110 -15.73 -2.84 -3.91
N ASN A 111 -15.37 -2.03 -2.92
CA ASN A 111 -15.73 -0.60 -2.93
C ASN A 111 -15.30 0.13 -4.21
N LYS A 112 -14.15 -0.26 -4.78
CA LYS A 112 -13.65 0.29 -6.06
C LYS A 112 -14.53 -0.12 -7.24
N GLN A 113 -15.10 -1.33 -7.23
CA GLN A 113 -16.08 -1.72 -8.24
C GLN A 113 -17.41 -1.01 -8.02
N THR A 114 -17.83 -0.76 -6.79
CA THR A 114 -19.01 0.10 -6.51
C THR A 114 -18.82 1.48 -7.13
N GLN A 115 -17.65 2.11 -6.95
CA GLN A 115 -17.31 3.39 -7.58
C GLN A 115 -17.28 3.30 -9.11
N ASN A 116 -16.51 2.36 -9.67
CA ASN A 116 -16.23 2.37 -11.11
C ASN A 116 -17.31 1.72 -11.98
N VAL A 117 -17.99 0.69 -11.45
CA VAL A 117 -19.01 -0.09 -12.18
C VAL A 117 -20.40 0.46 -11.90
N LEU A 118 -20.70 0.76 -10.63
CA LEU A 118 -22.01 1.25 -10.22
C LEU A 118 -22.10 2.77 -10.10
N ARG A 119 -20.99 3.51 -10.24
CA ARG A 119 -20.94 4.97 -10.06
C ARG A 119 -21.50 5.39 -8.70
N ASP A 120 -21.14 4.64 -7.67
CA ASP A 120 -21.55 4.83 -6.27
C ASP A 120 -23.05 4.60 -5.97
N GLU A 121 -23.82 4.03 -6.92
CA GLU A 121 -25.26 3.85 -6.80
C GLU A 121 -25.74 2.41 -6.96
N HIS A 122 -26.45 1.88 -5.96
CA HIS A 122 -27.03 0.53 -5.96
C HIS A 122 -28.45 0.49 -6.56
N GLY A 123 -28.64 1.17 -7.71
CA GLY A 123 -29.92 1.22 -8.46
C GLY A 123 -30.02 0.17 -9.57
N ASP A 124 -30.71 0.48 -10.67
CA ASP A 124 -30.98 -0.48 -11.76
C ASP A 124 -29.72 -1.16 -12.34
N GLY A 125 -28.60 -0.46 -12.36
CA GLY A 125 -27.31 -1.02 -12.80
C GLY A 125 -26.86 -2.18 -11.93
N PHE A 126 -27.08 -2.06 -10.62
CA PHE A 126 -26.76 -3.11 -9.65
C PHE A 126 -27.72 -4.30 -9.78
N ASP A 127 -29.02 -4.05 -10.01
CA ASP A 127 -30.00 -5.12 -10.24
C ASP A 127 -29.68 -5.95 -11.49
N ARG A 128 -29.34 -5.27 -12.60
CA ARG A 128 -28.94 -5.95 -13.84
C ARG A 128 -27.66 -6.76 -13.67
N LEU A 129 -26.67 -6.20 -12.97
CA LEU A 129 -25.43 -6.92 -12.67
C LEU A 129 -25.73 -8.16 -11.82
N ALA A 130 -26.53 -8.00 -10.76
CA ALA A 130 -26.92 -9.09 -9.87
C ALA A 130 -27.67 -10.22 -10.59
N LEU A 131 -28.60 -9.88 -11.49
CA LEU A 131 -29.31 -10.87 -12.29
C LEU A 131 -28.36 -11.64 -13.20
N ARG A 132 -27.51 -10.93 -13.96
CA ARG A 132 -26.53 -11.54 -14.87
C ARG A 132 -25.55 -12.46 -14.14
N THR A 133 -25.10 -12.06 -12.95
CA THR A 133 -24.23 -12.90 -12.13
C THR A 133 -24.90 -14.20 -11.74
N GLN A 134 -26.17 -14.18 -11.32
CA GLN A 134 -26.91 -15.40 -10.99
C GLN A 134 -27.09 -16.31 -12.21
N GLU A 135 -27.40 -15.74 -13.37
CA GLU A 135 -27.54 -16.47 -14.64
C GLU A 135 -26.22 -17.15 -15.05
N GLU A 136 -25.09 -16.43 -14.97
CA GLU A 136 -23.78 -16.98 -15.32
C GLU A 136 -23.32 -18.05 -14.31
N ILE A 137 -23.63 -17.93 -13.01
CA ILE A 137 -23.36 -19.00 -12.04
C ILE A 137 -24.08 -20.29 -12.44
N LEU A 138 -25.38 -20.22 -12.74
CA LEU A 138 -26.15 -21.41 -13.14
C LEU A 138 -25.63 -22.02 -14.44
N LYS A 139 -25.27 -21.17 -15.41
CA LYS A 139 -24.73 -21.63 -16.69
C LYS A 139 -23.35 -22.29 -16.54
N ILE A 140 -22.44 -21.67 -15.80
CA ILE A 140 -21.08 -22.16 -15.61
C ILE A 140 -21.09 -23.44 -14.75
N LYS A 141 -21.84 -23.48 -13.65
CA LYS A 141 -21.85 -24.66 -12.74
C LYS A 141 -22.23 -25.94 -13.47
N ASN A 142 -23.17 -25.87 -14.44
CA ASN A 142 -23.66 -27.03 -15.16
C ASN A 142 -22.53 -27.71 -15.97
N GLY A 143 -21.51 -26.97 -16.40
CA GLY A 143 -20.33 -27.53 -17.06
C GLY A 143 -19.35 -28.28 -16.13
N TYR A 144 -19.55 -28.19 -14.81
CA TYR A 144 -18.70 -28.78 -13.78
C TYR A 144 -19.45 -29.74 -12.83
N GLU A 145 -20.77 -29.87 -12.97
CA GLU A 145 -21.62 -30.66 -12.06
C GLU A 145 -21.23 -32.15 -12.02
N ASP A 146 -20.82 -32.71 -13.16
CA ASP A 146 -20.33 -34.10 -13.25
C ASP A 146 -18.87 -34.27 -12.79
N LYS A 147 -18.13 -33.18 -12.58
CA LYS A 147 -16.69 -33.19 -12.23
C LYS A 147 -16.44 -32.90 -10.77
N ILE A 148 -17.27 -32.07 -10.16
CA ILE A 148 -17.17 -31.69 -8.76
C ILE A 148 -18.14 -32.56 -7.98
N GLY A 149 -17.58 -33.44 -7.13
CA GLY A 149 -18.35 -34.32 -6.27
C GLY A 149 -19.10 -33.57 -5.17
N GLU A 150 -19.61 -34.32 -4.18
CA GLU A 150 -20.30 -33.74 -3.05
C GLU A 150 -19.39 -32.79 -2.24
N ILE A 151 -19.84 -31.56 -2.05
CA ILE A 151 -19.15 -30.56 -1.23
C ILE A 151 -19.77 -30.61 0.17
N SER A 152 -18.93 -30.88 1.17
CA SER A 152 -19.32 -30.86 2.59
C SER A 152 -18.45 -29.88 3.36
N ILE A 153 -19.08 -28.94 4.05
CA ILE A 153 -18.39 -27.89 4.80
C ILE A 153 -19.02 -27.82 6.20
N GLY A 154 -18.22 -27.99 7.24
CA GLY A 154 -18.71 -27.97 8.63
C GLY A 154 -19.78 -29.02 8.92
N GLY A 155 -19.77 -30.15 8.19
CA GLY A 155 -20.78 -31.20 8.25
C GLY A 155 -22.08 -30.90 7.50
N GLN A 156 -22.18 -29.75 6.83
CA GLN A 156 -23.33 -29.39 5.99
C GLN A 156 -23.03 -29.71 4.52
N LYS A 157 -24.01 -30.30 3.82
CA LYS A 157 -23.93 -30.49 2.37
C LYS A 157 -24.17 -29.15 1.67
N VAL A 158 -23.27 -28.76 0.79
CA VAL A 158 -23.30 -27.49 0.07
C VAL A 158 -23.50 -27.76 -1.41
N SER A 159 -24.48 -27.09 -2.02
CA SER A 159 -24.71 -27.20 -3.46
C SER A 159 -23.54 -26.56 -4.23
N LEU A 160 -23.27 -27.02 -5.46
CA LEU A 160 -22.24 -26.38 -6.29
C LEU A 160 -22.58 -24.91 -6.56
N GLU A 161 -23.86 -24.56 -6.68
CA GLU A 161 -24.33 -23.18 -6.79
C GLU A 161 -23.93 -22.35 -5.57
N ASP A 162 -24.28 -22.79 -4.37
CA ASP A 162 -23.94 -22.09 -3.12
C ASP A 162 -22.43 -21.97 -2.92
N PHE A 163 -21.67 -22.99 -3.33
CA PHE A 163 -20.22 -22.94 -3.32
C PHE A 163 -19.68 -21.86 -4.26
N CYS A 164 -20.29 -21.64 -5.44
CA CYS A 164 -19.94 -20.53 -6.32
C CYS A 164 -20.12 -19.16 -5.65
N TYR A 165 -21.17 -18.95 -4.84
CA TYR A 165 -21.35 -17.70 -4.10
C TYR A 165 -20.23 -17.48 -3.07
N ILE A 166 -19.82 -18.54 -2.36
CA ILE A 166 -18.73 -18.45 -1.38
C ILE A 166 -17.42 -18.05 -2.08
N ILE A 167 -17.01 -18.75 -3.14
CA ILE A 167 -15.71 -18.48 -3.79
C ILE A 167 -15.65 -17.09 -4.43
N LEU A 168 -16.76 -16.59 -5.00
CA LEU A 168 -16.81 -15.24 -5.57
C LEU A 168 -16.77 -14.15 -4.49
N SER A 169 -17.38 -14.42 -3.33
CA SER A 169 -17.30 -13.53 -2.17
C SER A 169 -15.88 -13.45 -1.63
N LEU A 170 -15.20 -14.58 -1.45
CA LEU A 170 -13.79 -14.66 -1.04
C LEU A 170 -12.85 -14.00 -2.06
N GLY A 171 -13.15 -14.13 -3.36
CA GLY A 171 -12.41 -13.45 -4.42
C GLY A 171 -12.48 -11.92 -4.28
N SER A 172 -13.66 -11.39 -3.96
CA SER A 172 -13.89 -9.95 -3.76
C SER A 172 -13.21 -9.42 -2.50
N GLN A 173 -13.27 -10.20 -1.41
CA GLN A 173 -12.51 -9.95 -0.20
C GLN A 173 -10.99 -9.90 -0.49
N THR A 174 -10.47 -10.86 -1.24
CA THR A 174 -9.05 -10.93 -1.63
C THR A 174 -8.60 -9.69 -2.40
N LEU A 175 -9.41 -9.26 -3.38
CA LEU A 175 -9.14 -8.03 -4.14
C LEU A 175 -9.16 -6.78 -3.25
N THR A 176 -10.09 -6.72 -2.31
CA THR A 176 -10.18 -5.61 -1.34
C THR A 176 -8.94 -5.55 -0.45
N ILE A 177 -8.55 -6.68 0.15
CA ILE A 177 -7.39 -6.75 1.04
C ILE A 177 -6.12 -6.39 0.29
N ARG A 178 -5.83 -7.02 -0.86
CA ARG A 178 -4.64 -6.71 -1.66
C ARG A 178 -4.61 -5.26 -2.13
N GLY A 179 -5.76 -4.69 -2.48
CA GLY A 179 -5.90 -3.28 -2.82
C GLY A 179 -5.58 -2.35 -1.65
N SER A 180 -6.07 -2.69 -0.45
CA SER A 180 -5.82 -1.92 0.77
C SER A 180 -4.35 -1.96 1.19
N GLU A 181 -3.70 -3.13 1.10
CA GLU A 181 -2.28 -3.29 1.46
C GLU A 181 -1.37 -2.49 0.54
N LYS A 182 -1.68 -2.42 -0.76
CA LYS A 182 -0.94 -1.56 -1.69
C LYS A 182 -0.94 -0.10 -1.25
N SER A 183 -2.08 0.41 -0.78
CA SER A 183 -2.20 1.78 -0.30
C SER A 183 -1.58 1.98 1.10
N LEU A 184 -1.68 0.98 1.96
CA LEU A 184 -1.15 1.03 3.32
C LEU A 184 0.39 1.01 3.28
N HIS A 185 0.95 -0.01 2.62
CA HIS A 185 2.39 -0.21 2.53
C HIS A 185 3.10 0.89 1.74
N GLY A 186 2.58 1.32 0.58
CA GLY A 186 3.18 2.42 -0.17
C GLY A 186 3.34 3.66 0.70
N LYS A 187 2.22 4.23 1.16
CA LYS A 187 2.23 5.51 1.89
C LYS A 187 2.98 5.49 3.22
N TYR A 188 3.05 4.33 3.88
CA TYR A 188 3.71 4.20 5.17
C TYR A 188 5.21 3.91 5.03
N PHE A 189 5.59 2.93 4.21
CA PHE A 189 7.00 2.57 4.07
C PHE A 189 7.78 3.66 3.36
N GLU A 190 7.17 4.39 2.42
CA GLU A 190 7.81 5.53 1.75
C GLU A 190 8.31 6.56 2.77
N LYS A 191 7.46 7.00 3.71
CA LYS A 191 7.83 7.92 4.79
C LYS A 191 8.85 7.33 5.75
N LEU A 192 8.66 6.07 6.14
CA LEU A 192 9.54 5.38 7.08
C LEU A 192 10.96 5.25 6.51
N ILE A 193 11.09 4.85 5.24
CA ILE A 193 12.38 4.68 4.55
C ILE A 193 13.04 6.04 4.37
N LEU A 194 12.33 7.04 3.84
CA LEU A 194 12.90 8.38 3.61
C LEU A 194 13.28 9.09 4.91
N GLY A 195 12.40 9.02 5.92
CA GLY A 195 12.67 9.57 7.25
C GLY A 195 13.92 8.96 7.87
N SER A 196 14.06 7.64 7.81
CA SER A 196 15.24 6.94 8.32
C SER A 196 16.49 7.30 7.52
N LEU A 197 16.41 7.26 6.18
CA LEU A 197 17.51 7.57 5.27
C LEU A 197 18.09 8.96 5.54
N PHE A 198 17.24 9.99 5.60
CA PHE A 198 17.72 11.37 5.75
C PHE A 198 18.18 11.68 7.17
N THR A 199 17.60 11.02 8.17
CA THR A 199 18.12 11.09 9.56
C THR A 199 19.52 10.49 9.65
N ILE A 200 19.73 9.29 9.06
CA ILE A 200 21.06 8.66 8.96
C ILE A 200 22.03 9.59 8.22
N MET A 201 21.54 10.32 7.22
CA MET A 201 22.32 11.30 6.49
C MET A 201 22.58 12.61 7.25
N GLY A 202 22.14 12.72 8.50
CA GLY A 202 22.35 13.88 9.37
C GLY A 202 21.47 15.08 9.04
N PHE A 203 20.34 14.89 8.37
CA PHE A 203 19.32 15.93 8.22
C PHE A 203 18.34 15.88 9.38
N GLU A 204 17.95 17.05 9.87
CA GLU A 204 16.92 17.17 10.90
C GLU A 204 15.51 17.17 10.27
N TYR A 205 14.63 16.31 10.75
CA TYR A 205 13.23 16.34 10.34
C TYR A 205 12.51 17.57 10.91
N LYS A 206 11.85 18.33 10.03
CA LYS A 206 10.92 19.41 10.37
C LYS A 206 9.55 19.11 9.76
N GLU A 207 8.48 19.48 10.46
CA GLU A 207 7.11 19.40 9.90
C GLU A 207 6.90 20.47 8.81
N LYS A 208 7.48 21.66 9.03
CA LYS A 208 7.49 22.78 8.07
C LYS A 208 8.84 23.47 8.08
N ILE A 209 9.27 23.93 6.91
CA ILE A 209 10.48 24.75 6.76
C ILE A 209 10.10 26.21 7.00
N GLU A 210 10.69 26.81 8.03
CA GLU A 210 10.48 28.20 8.41
C GLU A 210 11.35 29.16 7.58
N GLU A 211 10.95 30.43 7.55
CA GLU A 211 11.67 31.46 6.81
C GLU A 211 13.05 31.76 7.38
N GLY A 212 14.04 31.85 6.48
CA GLY A 212 15.44 32.08 6.85
C GLY A 212 16.14 30.86 7.47
N LEU A 213 15.51 29.69 7.54
CA LEU A 213 16.13 28.48 8.06
C LEU A 213 17.27 28.04 7.14
N ASN A 214 18.51 28.18 7.62
CA ASN A 214 19.70 27.73 6.91
C ASN A 214 20.30 26.43 7.49
N ALA A 215 19.44 25.56 8.00
CA ALA A 215 19.84 24.29 8.61
C ALA A 215 19.67 23.13 7.63
N LYS A 216 20.51 22.10 7.81
CA LYS A 216 20.41 20.83 7.08
C LYS A 216 19.16 20.08 7.54
N CYS A 217 18.05 20.27 6.83
CA CYS A 217 16.74 19.77 7.26
C CYS A 217 15.97 19.08 6.13
N PHE A 218 14.96 18.30 6.50
CA PHE A 218 14.04 17.70 5.55
C PHE A 218 12.60 17.70 6.06
N THR A 219 11.65 17.72 5.12
CA THR A 219 10.24 17.48 5.37
C THR A 219 9.81 16.20 4.68
N LEU A 220 8.74 15.59 5.19
CA LEU A 220 8.01 14.49 4.55
C LEU A 220 6.62 15.01 4.21
N SER A 221 6.08 14.63 3.06
CA SER A 221 4.76 15.10 2.62
C SER A 221 3.67 14.85 3.67
N THR A 222 2.82 15.85 3.90
CA THR A 222 1.62 15.73 4.75
C THR A 222 0.39 15.99 3.87
N ARG A 223 -0.76 15.40 4.21
CA ARG A 223 -1.95 15.30 3.32
C ARG A 223 -2.59 16.64 2.88
N ALA A 224 -1.92 17.77 3.03
CA ALA A 224 -2.49 19.11 2.89
C ALA A 224 -2.27 19.78 1.52
N ASP A 225 -1.28 19.39 0.70
CA ASP A 225 -0.98 20.12 -0.54
C ASP A 225 -1.01 19.28 -1.83
N ASP A 226 -1.67 19.84 -2.85
CA ASP A 226 -2.06 19.19 -4.11
C ASP A 226 -0.88 18.82 -5.05
N ARG A 227 0.38 19.12 -4.68
CA ARG A 227 1.58 18.86 -5.52
C ARG A 227 2.87 18.59 -4.73
N GLU A 228 2.86 17.63 -3.79
CA GLU A 228 4.04 17.29 -2.99
C GLU A 228 4.84 16.09 -3.51
N SER A 229 6.17 16.20 -3.47
CA SER A 229 7.09 15.07 -3.49
C SER A 229 7.07 14.34 -2.14
N ASP A 230 7.39 13.06 -2.09
CA ASP A 230 7.38 12.27 -0.85
C ASP A 230 8.27 12.86 0.27
N ALA A 231 9.39 13.49 -0.09
CA ALA A 231 10.21 14.29 0.81
C ALA A 231 10.86 15.49 0.11
N THR A 232 11.28 16.47 0.92
CA THR A 232 12.10 17.61 0.46
C THR A 232 13.28 17.82 1.40
N LEU A 233 14.50 17.78 0.88
CA LEU A 233 15.71 18.17 1.62
C LEU A 233 16.05 19.63 1.30
N VAL A 234 16.48 20.38 2.31
CA VAL A 234 16.88 21.78 2.15
C VAL A 234 18.18 22.06 2.90
N PHE A 235 19.07 22.81 2.23
CA PHE A 235 20.27 23.37 2.83
C PHE A 235 20.82 24.53 1.96
N ASN A 236 21.21 25.65 2.57
CA ASN A 236 21.90 26.76 1.89
C ASN A 236 21.22 27.26 0.59
N GLY A 237 19.90 27.47 0.60
CA GLY A 237 19.16 27.97 -0.58
C GLY A 237 19.08 26.97 -1.75
N LYS A 238 19.38 25.70 -1.49
CA LYS A 238 19.20 24.59 -2.43
C LYS A 238 18.25 23.55 -1.85
N ALA A 239 17.49 22.90 -2.72
CA ALA A 239 16.58 21.85 -2.31
C ALA A 239 16.64 20.65 -3.25
N ILE A 240 16.36 19.47 -2.70
CA ILE A 240 16.14 18.25 -3.47
C ILE A 240 14.73 17.73 -3.16
N ARG A 241 13.90 17.61 -4.19
CA ARG A 241 12.62 16.90 -4.10
C ARG A 241 12.83 15.43 -4.36
N VAL A 242 12.33 14.60 -3.46
CA VAL A 242 12.51 13.16 -3.52
C VAL A 242 11.16 12.49 -3.59
N ASP A 243 10.95 11.73 -4.65
CA ASP A 243 9.89 10.73 -4.70
C ASP A 243 10.49 9.35 -4.51
N ILE A 244 9.77 8.50 -3.82
CA ILE A 244 10.06 7.09 -3.69
C ILE A 244 8.86 6.30 -4.23
N GLY A 245 9.11 5.10 -4.71
CA GLY A 245 8.02 4.22 -5.08
C GLY A 245 8.51 2.82 -5.33
N PHE A 246 7.72 1.85 -4.89
CA PHE A 246 7.95 0.44 -5.18
C PHE A 246 7.56 0.09 -6.63
N ILE A 247 8.14 0.81 -7.59
CA ILE A 247 7.90 0.74 -9.03
C ILE A 247 8.77 -0.36 -9.63
N GLY A 248 8.14 -1.38 -10.21
CA GLY A 248 8.83 -2.48 -10.89
C GLY A 248 9.30 -2.16 -12.32
N ARG A 249 10.09 -3.08 -12.87
CA ARG A 249 10.85 -2.94 -14.15
C ARG A 249 10.06 -2.46 -15.39
N GLY A 250 8.74 -2.64 -15.42
CA GLY A 250 7.89 -2.34 -16.59
C GLY A 250 7.22 -0.97 -16.61
N ASN A 251 7.42 -0.14 -15.57
CA ASN A 251 6.68 1.12 -15.39
C ASN A 251 7.58 2.36 -15.53
N THR A 252 8.45 2.37 -16.54
CA THR A 252 9.40 3.46 -16.77
C THR A 252 8.74 4.81 -17.03
N GLU A 253 7.54 4.81 -17.64
CA GLU A 253 6.75 6.02 -17.90
C GLU A 253 6.31 6.71 -16.59
N ILE A 254 5.85 5.94 -15.59
CA ILE A 254 5.45 6.46 -14.28
C ILE A 254 6.63 7.16 -13.58
N SER A 255 7.81 6.56 -13.68
CA SER A 255 9.02 7.12 -13.08
C SER A 255 9.50 8.37 -13.82
N LEU A 256 9.44 8.43 -15.15
CA LEU A 256 9.82 9.63 -15.93
C LEU A 256 8.87 10.81 -15.69
N ASP A 257 7.57 10.51 -15.62
CA ASP A 257 6.55 11.46 -15.24
C ASP A 257 6.87 12.04 -13.86
N LYS A 258 7.24 11.22 -12.85
CA LYS A 258 7.74 11.70 -11.56
C LYS A 258 8.96 12.63 -11.66
N VAL A 259 9.98 12.28 -12.47
CA VAL A 259 11.21 13.10 -12.59
C VAL A 259 10.94 14.47 -13.23
N SER A 260 10.04 14.54 -14.21
CA SER A 260 9.77 15.77 -14.99
C SER A 260 8.76 16.74 -14.36
N ARG A 261 8.15 16.36 -13.23
CA ARG A 261 7.03 17.09 -12.62
C ARG A 261 7.42 18.34 -11.80
N PHE A 262 8.69 18.51 -11.42
CA PHE A 262 9.07 19.58 -10.50
C PHE A 262 9.69 20.80 -11.22
N ARG A 263 9.35 21.99 -10.70
CA ARG A 263 9.92 23.27 -11.18
C ARG A 263 11.39 23.37 -10.74
N ARG A 264 12.25 23.93 -11.60
CA ARG A 264 13.68 24.15 -11.30
C ARG A 264 13.94 25.18 -10.19
N MET A 265 12.97 26.05 -9.93
CA MET A 265 12.96 26.99 -8.82
C MET A 265 11.59 26.96 -8.15
N ASP A 266 11.58 26.98 -6.82
CA ASP A 266 10.36 27.14 -6.03
C ASP A 266 10.64 27.91 -4.73
N ASP A 267 9.59 28.47 -4.16
CA ASP A 267 9.63 29.12 -2.86
C ASP A 267 9.39 28.06 -1.78
N ILE A 268 10.34 27.91 -0.87
CA ILE A 268 10.24 27.00 0.28
C ILE A 268 10.57 27.81 1.52
N GLY A 269 9.56 27.99 2.39
CA GLY A 269 9.69 28.80 3.59
C GLY A 269 9.99 30.27 3.28
N GLY A 270 9.43 30.88 2.24
CA GLY A 270 9.67 32.29 1.91
C GLY A 270 11.03 32.57 1.27
N VAL A 271 11.79 31.53 0.92
CA VAL A 271 13.11 31.64 0.28
C VAL A 271 13.08 30.89 -1.05
N MET A 272 13.60 31.54 -2.09
CA MET A 272 13.75 30.93 -3.41
C MET A 272 14.88 29.89 -3.39
N HIS A 273 14.56 28.66 -3.76
CA HIS A 273 15.52 27.55 -3.83
C HIS A 273 15.73 27.07 -5.25
N ASN A 274 16.98 26.71 -5.58
CA ASN A 274 17.27 25.89 -6.75
C ASN A 274 16.92 24.43 -6.45
N ILE A 275 16.07 23.83 -7.27
CA ILE A 275 15.52 22.49 -7.02
C ILE A 275 16.12 21.47 -7.98
N SER A 276 16.65 20.40 -7.41
CA SER A 276 16.94 19.15 -8.10
C SER A 276 15.91 18.09 -7.75
N THR A 277 15.74 17.10 -8.62
CA THR A 277 14.77 16.00 -8.42
C THR A 277 15.47 14.67 -8.32
N MET A 278 15.07 13.84 -7.36
CA MET A 278 15.49 12.46 -7.23
C MET A 278 14.29 11.54 -7.14
N VAL A 279 14.28 10.46 -7.91
CA VAL A 279 13.26 9.42 -7.85
C VAL A 279 13.92 8.09 -7.48
N ILE A 280 13.51 7.54 -6.34
CA ILE A 280 13.95 6.24 -5.84
C ILE A 280 12.91 5.20 -6.27
N VAL A 281 13.33 4.24 -7.09
CA VAL A 281 12.48 3.17 -7.61
C VAL A 281 12.89 1.82 -7.01
N ASP A 282 12.04 0.81 -7.09
CA ASP A 282 12.37 -0.52 -6.59
C ASP A 282 13.41 -1.21 -7.48
N VAL A 283 13.13 -1.37 -8.79
CA VAL A 283 14.09 -1.97 -9.74
C VAL A 283 14.07 -1.23 -11.07
N ILE A 284 15.25 -0.98 -11.63
CA ILE A 284 15.41 -0.51 -13.01
C ILE A 284 15.66 -1.73 -13.91
N GLY A 285 14.90 -1.87 -15.01
CA GLY A 285 15.12 -2.96 -15.96
C GLY A 285 16.42 -2.79 -16.76
N ASP A 286 17.09 -3.89 -17.09
CA ASP A 286 18.44 -3.92 -17.72
C ASP A 286 18.56 -3.14 -19.05
N ARG A 287 17.44 -2.88 -19.72
CA ARG A 287 17.36 -2.13 -20.99
C ARG A 287 16.68 -0.76 -20.86
N SER A 288 16.40 -0.33 -19.62
CA SER A 288 15.73 0.93 -19.37
C SER A 288 16.66 2.10 -19.69
N ARG A 289 16.14 3.10 -20.41
CA ARG A 289 16.85 4.36 -20.67
C ARG A 289 16.56 5.42 -19.61
N ILE A 290 15.84 5.06 -18.54
CA ILE A 290 15.31 6.02 -17.59
C ILE A 290 16.37 6.84 -16.87
N VAL A 291 17.53 6.24 -16.57
CA VAL A 291 18.62 6.94 -15.88
C VAL A 291 19.15 8.06 -16.78
N ASN A 292 19.45 7.74 -18.04
CA ASN A 292 19.94 8.72 -19.01
C ASN A 292 18.91 9.84 -19.24
N MET A 293 17.64 9.47 -19.42
CA MET A 293 16.56 10.43 -19.63
C MET A 293 16.33 11.34 -18.41
N ALA A 294 16.53 10.84 -17.19
CA ALA A 294 16.46 11.65 -15.99
C ALA A 294 17.64 12.64 -15.92
N GLU A 295 18.85 12.19 -16.27
CA GLU A 295 20.04 13.04 -16.27
C GLU A 295 19.95 14.17 -17.30
N GLU A 296 19.32 13.93 -18.47
CA GLU A 296 19.04 14.96 -19.49
C GLU A 296 18.17 16.11 -18.97
N ILE A 297 17.35 15.88 -17.93
CA ILE A 297 16.48 16.89 -17.32
C ILE A 297 16.97 17.34 -15.93
N ASP A 298 18.24 17.08 -15.58
CA ASP A 298 18.87 17.33 -14.27
C ASP A 298 18.19 16.62 -13.09
N GLY A 299 17.54 15.49 -13.36
CA GLY A 299 17.00 14.58 -12.37
C GLY A 299 17.91 13.39 -12.09
N LYS A 300 17.68 12.71 -10.97
CA LYS A 300 18.34 11.45 -10.62
C LYS A 300 17.33 10.33 -10.45
N VAL A 301 17.65 9.15 -10.97
CA VAL A 301 16.91 7.93 -10.68
C VAL A 301 17.84 6.93 -10.01
N VAL A 302 17.41 6.37 -8.88
CA VAL A 302 18.17 5.39 -8.09
C VAL A 302 17.30 4.16 -7.85
N ALA A 303 17.85 2.96 -8.01
CA ALA A 303 17.14 1.71 -7.75
C ALA A 303 17.46 1.19 -6.34
N MET A 304 16.45 0.93 -5.52
CA MET A 304 16.61 0.32 -4.20
C MET A 304 17.18 -1.09 -4.31
N SER A 305 16.94 -1.83 -5.39
CA SER A 305 17.51 -3.17 -5.58
C SER A 305 19.03 -3.21 -5.74
N ASP A 306 19.68 -2.07 -5.90
CA ASP A 306 21.13 -1.99 -5.92
C ASP A 306 21.67 -1.88 -4.49
N PRO A 307 22.47 -2.82 -3.98
CA PRO A 307 22.95 -2.79 -2.60
C PRO A 307 23.80 -1.54 -2.25
N TYR A 308 24.28 -0.78 -3.25
CA TYR A 308 25.01 0.47 -3.07
C TYR A 308 24.13 1.72 -3.23
N TRP A 309 22.81 1.58 -3.33
CA TRP A 309 21.93 2.71 -3.64
C TRP A 309 21.99 3.85 -2.62
N VAL A 310 22.17 3.54 -1.33
CA VAL A 310 22.31 4.55 -0.27
C VAL A 310 23.58 5.38 -0.47
N ALA A 311 24.69 4.76 -0.87
CA ALA A 311 25.92 5.48 -1.22
C ALA A 311 25.72 6.39 -2.43
N LYS A 312 24.99 5.92 -3.45
CA LYS A 312 24.62 6.74 -4.62
C LYS A 312 23.76 7.94 -4.25
N VAL A 313 22.83 7.78 -3.31
CA VAL A 313 22.01 8.88 -2.79
C VAL A 313 22.86 9.85 -1.98
N SER A 314 23.75 9.35 -1.11
CA SER A 314 24.68 10.17 -0.32
C SER A 314 25.53 11.08 -1.22
N SER A 315 26.17 10.49 -2.24
CA SER A 315 26.98 11.22 -3.21
C SER A 315 26.17 12.24 -4.02
N TYR A 316 24.95 11.89 -4.44
CA TYR A 316 24.08 12.83 -5.15
C TYR A 316 23.68 14.02 -4.27
N ILE A 317 23.27 13.78 -3.02
CA ILE A 317 22.91 14.81 -2.06
C ILE A 317 24.11 15.72 -1.78
N SER A 318 25.29 15.13 -1.55
CA SER A 318 26.55 15.86 -1.35
C SER A 318 26.82 16.82 -2.52
N SER A 319 26.76 16.33 -3.76
CA SER A 319 27.03 17.13 -4.96
C SER A 319 26.05 18.30 -5.14
N LYS A 320 24.76 18.09 -4.82
CA LYS A 320 23.71 19.10 -5.05
C LYS A 320 23.65 20.10 -3.91
N LEU A 321 23.62 19.65 -2.66
CA LEU A 321 23.48 20.51 -1.48
C LEU A 321 24.81 21.03 -0.94
N ASN A 322 25.96 20.54 -1.43
CA ASN A 322 27.29 20.88 -0.94
C ASN A 322 27.45 20.54 0.56
N VAL A 323 27.12 19.29 0.90
CA VAL A 323 27.29 18.66 2.22
C VAL A 323 28.28 17.51 2.11
N ASP A 324 28.85 17.04 3.23
CA ASP A 324 29.76 15.89 3.22
C ASP A 324 29.07 14.61 2.74
N ASP A 325 29.77 13.81 1.94
CA ASP A 325 29.34 12.46 1.57
C ASP A 325 29.74 11.47 2.66
N LEU A 326 28.75 10.99 3.41
CA LEU A 326 28.95 10.13 4.59
C LEU A 326 29.48 8.73 4.26
N LEU A 327 29.41 8.33 2.99
CA LEU A 327 29.78 7.00 2.50
C LEU A 327 30.95 7.03 1.52
N GLU A 328 31.57 8.20 1.27
CA GLU A 328 32.72 8.35 0.36
C GLU A 328 33.91 7.46 0.77
N ASP A 329 34.14 7.34 2.08
CA ASP A 329 35.21 6.55 2.68
C ASP A 329 34.87 5.06 2.87
N LYS A 330 33.67 4.61 2.45
CA LYS A 330 33.16 3.23 2.64
C LYS A 330 32.93 2.53 1.31
N PRO A 331 34.00 2.09 0.60
CA PRO A 331 33.89 1.51 -0.73
C PRO A 331 33.32 0.08 -0.71
N GLN A 332 33.39 -0.64 0.42
CA GLN A 332 32.90 -2.02 0.51
C GLN A 332 31.47 -2.06 1.02
N LEU A 333 30.66 -2.96 0.45
CA LEU A 333 29.27 -3.13 0.84
C LEU A 333 29.10 -3.45 2.33
N LYS A 334 30.03 -4.25 2.90
CA LYS A 334 30.00 -4.60 4.32
C LYS A 334 30.13 -3.39 5.24
N ASP A 335 30.96 -2.42 4.85
CA ASP A 335 31.19 -1.20 5.63
C ASP A 335 29.96 -0.28 5.59
N ILE A 336 29.32 -0.18 4.41
CA ILE A 336 28.04 0.54 4.23
C ILE A 336 26.94 -0.12 5.08
N GLN A 337 26.82 -1.46 5.04
CA GLN A 337 25.83 -2.20 5.81
C GLN A 337 26.03 -2.04 7.32
N SER A 338 27.28 -2.11 7.80
CA SER A 338 27.60 -1.88 9.21
C SER A 338 27.22 -0.47 9.62
N PHE A 339 27.61 0.54 8.83
CA PHE A 339 27.25 1.93 9.09
C PHE A 339 25.74 2.14 9.17
N ILE A 340 24.96 1.59 8.23
CA ILE A 340 23.50 1.69 8.24
C ILE A 340 22.92 1.03 9.49
N SER A 341 23.41 -0.15 9.86
CA SER A 341 22.97 -0.87 11.07
C SER A 341 23.18 -0.02 12.31
N ASP A 342 24.38 0.51 12.50
CA ASP A 342 24.75 1.31 13.68
C ASP A 342 23.98 2.65 13.71
N ALA A 343 23.80 3.29 12.55
CA ALA A 343 23.06 4.54 12.47
C ALA A 343 21.57 4.36 12.75
N LEU A 344 20.97 3.24 12.33
CA LEU A 344 19.55 2.92 12.59
C LEU A 344 19.24 2.74 14.07
N GLU A 345 20.22 2.41 14.93
CA GLU A 345 20.03 2.38 16.39
C GLU A 345 19.59 3.73 16.97
N ASN A 346 19.98 4.83 16.31
CA ASN A 346 19.70 6.19 16.77
C ASN A 346 18.50 6.83 16.09
N VAL A 347 17.82 6.11 15.18
CA VAL A 347 16.64 6.62 14.48
C VAL A 347 15.39 6.34 15.30
N ASP A 348 14.68 7.39 15.69
CA ASP A 348 13.33 7.27 16.25
C ASP A 348 12.34 6.89 15.14
N LEU A 349 12.17 5.58 14.93
CA LEU A 349 11.26 5.06 13.91
C LEU A 349 9.80 5.42 14.25
N GLU A 350 9.40 5.41 15.52
CA GLU A 350 8.03 5.71 15.92
C GLU A 350 7.58 7.09 15.43
N LYS A 351 8.49 8.06 15.41
CA LYS A 351 8.26 9.39 14.87
C LYS A 351 7.76 9.32 13.43
N TYR A 352 8.44 8.59 12.54
CA TYR A 352 8.09 8.53 11.10
C TYR A 352 6.87 7.68 10.81
N ILE A 353 6.66 6.70 11.68
CA ILE A 353 5.56 5.76 11.65
C ILE A 353 4.21 6.44 11.93
N LYS A 354 4.21 7.42 12.86
CA LYS A 354 3.02 8.16 13.30
C LYS A 354 2.60 9.29 12.33
N LEU A 355 3.45 9.65 11.36
CA LEU A 355 3.17 10.61 10.26
C LEU A 355 2.33 9.99 9.13
#